data_AF-A0A382EMY8-F1
#
_entry.id   AF-A0A382EMY8-F1
#
_cell.length_a   1.000
_cell.length_b   1.000
_cell.length_c   1.000
_cell.angle_alpha   90.00
_cell.angle_beta   90.00
_cell.angle_gamma   90.00
#
_symmetry.space_group_name_H-M   'P 1'
#
loop_
_entity.id
_entity.type
_entity.pdbx_description
1 polymer ?
#
loop_
_entity_poly.entity_id
_entity_poly.type
_entity_poly.pdbx_seq_one_letter_code
_entity_poly.pdbx_strand_id
1 'polypeptide(L)'
;MDALKDPDEGYYDPRDPFTTVPRSSRLGTPFANHTGMTGAPGSLKSIRIGIIRESMVFPAGSKTETPIVTAAAREIKEVLGDKLGAALVESSDPLWERDPAVESMKTDFRSAIARLVPVFMPELLFRLGPDGQPLFQEFAAAILPTEFMPGKIFGSGTIQPIDYFVALADERIASPVNLNIATIQQQELAMTFRYHIPQYLSRRAADWKAMGFTESLVDFPTLNQRSKFWGDDQRAAFKNWEEVTDPRNPLGERQGVTERIMLRELLRRVDMMVLLENHLDALVRLHTPFPPAKIGGPSQHGISGNLRLESFNGPNAGLTEVLIPAGYVTTVYDPVFELGSDVRSYLSVPSDVATTIPEPGLPFSLVFRADPGKEDILLKIASAYEAASRRRVPPPAFGPLVG
;
A
#
# COMPACT_ATOMS: atom_id res chain seq x y z
N MET A 1 -1.31 -13.27 16.37
CA MET A 1 -2.68 -12.72 16.29
C MET A 1 -3.67 -13.51 17.16
N ASP A 2 -3.61 -14.85 17.21
CA ASP A 2 -4.49 -15.65 18.10
C ASP A 2 -4.35 -15.32 19.59
N ALA A 3 -3.16 -14.89 20.02
CA ALA A 3 -2.87 -14.53 21.42
C ALA A 3 -3.64 -13.30 21.95
N LEU A 4 -4.35 -12.56 21.08
CA LEU A 4 -5.17 -11.40 21.46
C LEU A 4 -6.65 -11.74 21.60
N LYS A 5 -7.03 -13.00 21.38
CA LYS A 5 -8.42 -13.46 21.52
C LYS A 5 -8.72 -13.72 22.99
N ASP A 6 -9.67 -12.97 23.54
CA ASP A 6 -10.27 -13.30 24.82
C ASP A 6 -11.07 -14.62 24.69
N PRO A 7 -10.93 -15.57 25.62
CA PRO A 7 -11.62 -16.87 25.53
C PRO A 7 -13.14 -16.76 25.58
N ASP A 8 -13.69 -15.73 26.23
CA ASP A 8 -15.13 -15.56 26.46
C ASP A 8 -15.72 -14.52 25.47
N GLU A 9 -15.07 -13.36 25.33
CA GLU A 9 -15.55 -12.23 24.52
C GLU A 9 -15.00 -12.22 23.07
N GLY A 10 -14.06 -13.12 22.77
CA GLY A 10 -13.43 -13.27 21.47
C GLY A 10 -12.47 -12.12 21.14
N TYR A 11 -12.50 -11.61 19.90
CA TYR A 11 -11.54 -10.60 19.44
C TYR A 11 -11.92 -9.15 19.75
N TYR A 12 -13.04 -8.91 20.45
CA TYR A 12 -13.44 -7.54 20.79
C TYR A 12 -12.70 -7.07 22.06
N ASP A 13 -11.97 -5.97 21.96
CA ASP A 13 -11.42 -5.25 23.12
C ASP A 13 -12.17 -3.92 23.26
N PRO A 14 -12.94 -3.69 24.34
CA PRO A 14 -13.67 -2.44 24.54
C PRO A 14 -12.74 -1.21 24.67
N ARG A 15 -11.43 -1.42 24.86
CA ARG A 15 -10.43 -0.35 24.86
C ARG A 15 -10.02 0.00 23.43
N ASP A 16 -10.02 -0.94 22.49
CA ASP A 16 -9.56 -0.71 21.11
C ASP A 16 -10.72 -0.63 20.11
N PRO A 17 -11.05 0.58 19.59
CA PRO A 17 -12.14 0.73 18.63
C PRO A 17 -11.90 -0.04 17.33
N PHE A 18 -10.67 -0.40 16.97
CA PHE A 18 -10.40 -1.15 15.74
C PHE A 18 -10.77 -2.64 15.84
N THR A 19 -11.13 -3.12 17.03
CA THR A 19 -11.67 -4.47 17.23
C THR A 19 -13.17 -4.59 16.93
N THR A 20 -13.84 -3.47 16.58
CA THR A 20 -15.26 -3.40 16.19
C THR A 20 -15.51 -3.92 14.77
N VAL A 21 -15.05 -5.13 14.48
CA VAL A 21 -15.20 -5.77 13.18
C VAL A 21 -16.49 -6.61 13.09
N PRO A 22 -17.09 -6.77 11.90
CA PRO A 22 -18.22 -7.67 11.68
C PRO A 22 -17.91 -9.08 12.20
N ARG A 23 -18.89 -9.76 12.83
CA ARG A 23 -18.68 -11.12 13.33
C ARG A 23 -18.31 -12.10 12.22
N SER A 24 -18.81 -11.88 11.01
CA SER A 24 -18.51 -12.67 9.82
C SER A 24 -17.05 -12.59 9.36
N SER A 25 -16.30 -11.55 9.78
CA SER A 25 -14.88 -11.41 9.46
C SER A 25 -13.97 -12.03 10.53
N ARG A 26 -14.52 -12.84 11.45
CA ARG A 26 -13.75 -13.56 12.47
C ARG A 26 -13.62 -15.03 12.08
N LEU A 27 -12.39 -15.53 12.04
CA LEU A 27 -12.15 -16.96 11.83
C LEU A 27 -12.53 -17.77 13.09
N GLY A 28 -13.21 -18.89 12.87
CA GLY A 28 -13.57 -19.84 13.93
C GLY A 28 -12.41 -20.73 14.38
N THR A 29 -11.32 -20.77 13.61
CA THR A 29 -10.13 -21.60 13.84
C THR A 29 -8.89 -20.74 14.02
N PRO A 30 -7.89 -21.16 14.83
CA PRO A 30 -6.61 -20.47 14.96
C PRO A 30 -5.91 -20.26 13.61
N PHE A 31 -5.18 -19.15 13.46
CA PHE A 31 -4.41 -18.84 12.25
C PHE A 31 -3.34 -19.91 11.97
N ALA A 32 -2.74 -20.48 13.01
CA ALA A 32 -1.74 -21.55 12.88
C ALA A 32 -2.24 -22.79 12.13
N ASN A 33 -3.56 -23.05 12.12
CA ASN A 33 -4.14 -24.18 11.40
C ASN A 33 -4.06 -24.01 9.87
N HIS A 34 -3.81 -22.79 9.40
CA HIS A 34 -3.76 -22.43 7.98
C HIS A 34 -2.33 -22.18 7.48
N THR A 35 -1.34 -22.34 8.37
CA THR A 35 0.08 -22.30 8.04
C THR A 35 0.60 -23.73 7.92
N GLY A 36 1.14 -24.10 6.77
CA GLY A 36 1.70 -25.45 6.56
C GLY A 36 1.24 -26.16 5.29
N MET A 37 0.72 -25.41 4.32
CA MET A 37 0.43 -25.96 3.00
C MET A 37 1.69 -26.54 2.36
N THR A 38 1.53 -27.65 1.65
CA THR A 38 2.63 -28.20 0.87
C THR A 38 2.86 -27.35 -0.38
N GLY A 39 4.12 -27.09 -0.70
CA GLY A 39 4.53 -26.47 -1.97
C GLY A 39 4.51 -27.44 -3.16
N ALA A 40 3.66 -28.47 -3.09
CA ALA A 40 3.56 -29.52 -4.09
C ALA A 40 2.87 -29.00 -5.37
N PRO A 41 3.19 -29.57 -6.55
CA PRO A 41 2.53 -29.16 -7.78
C PRO A 41 1.00 -29.23 -7.69
N GLY A 42 0.31 -28.16 -8.11
CA GLY A 42 -1.15 -28.08 -8.09
C GLY A 42 -1.80 -27.87 -6.71
N SER A 43 -1.04 -27.56 -5.65
CA SER A 43 -1.61 -27.36 -4.31
C SER A 43 -2.55 -26.16 -4.18
N LEU A 44 -2.57 -25.26 -5.17
CA LEU A 44 -3.47 -24.11 -5.30
C LEU A 44 -4.43 -24.23 -6.49
N LYS A 45 -4.66 -25.42 -7.06
CA LYS A 45 -5.47 -25.62 -8.28
C LYS A 45 -6.91 -25.07 -8.22
N SER A 46 -7.49 -24.99 -7.03
CA SER A 46 -8.84 -24.44 -6.82
C SER A 46 -8.85 -22.97 -6.40
N ILE A 47 -7.68 -22.31 -6.35
CA ILE A 47 -7.54 -20.93 -5.91
C ILE A 47 -7.41 -20.03 -7.14
N ARG A 48 -8.12 -18.90 -7.10
CA ARG A 48 -8.06 -17.87 -8.13
C ARG A 48 -7.44 -16.59 -7.55
N ILE A 49 -6.34 -16.15 -8.13
CA ILE A 49 -5.51 -15.05 -7.61
C ILE A 49 -5.51 -13.90 -8.61
N GLY A 50 -5.91 -12.71 -8.14
CA GLY A 50 -5.80 -11.47 -8.89
C GLY A 50 -4.43 -10.83 -8.78
N ILE A 51 -3.79 -10.49 -9.89
CA ILE A 51 -2.52 -9.77 -9.95
C ILE A 51 -2.81 -8.28 -10.05
N ILE A 52 -2.27 -7.49 -9.11
CA ILE A 52 -2.35 -6.02 -9.12
C ILE A 52 -1.21 -5.46 -9.98
N ARG A 53 -1.44 -5.28 -11.28
CA ARG A 53 -0.45 -4.76 -12.23
C ARG A 53 -0.06 -3.32 -11.97
N GLU A 54 -0.91 -2.56 -11.27
CA GLU A 54 -0.60 -1.21 -10.81
C GLU A 54 0.63 -1.17 -9.90
N SER A 55 0.99 -2.27 -9.23
CA SER A 55 2.23 -2.39 -8.43
C SER A 55 3.48 -2.65 -9.28
N MET A 56 3.30 -2.93 -10.57
CA MET A 56 4.34 -3.39 -11.51
C MET A 56 4.56 -2.41 -12.66
N VAL A 57 3.79 -1.33 -12.75
CA VAL A 57 4.02 -0.29 -13.77
C VAL A 57 5.11 0.71 -13.38
N PHE A 58 5.73 1.31 -14.39
CA PHE A 58 6.77 2.32 -14.25
C PHE A 58 6.81 3.22 -15.50
N PRO A 59 7.40 4.43 -15.42
CA PRO A 59 7.53 5.31 -16.57
C PRO A 59 8.27 4.66 -17.73
N ALA A 60 7.86 4.99 -18.96
CA ALA A 60 8.53 4.50 -20.16
C ALA A 60 10.03 4.84 -20.14
N GLY A 61 10.87 3.85 -20.44
CA GLY A 61 12.32 4.00 -20.45
C GLY A 61 13.00 3.85 -19.08
N SER A 62 12.25 3.68 -17.97
CA SER A 62 12.87 3.51 -16.67
C SER A 62 13.59 2.15 -16.53
N LYS A 63 14.88 2.18 -16.20
CA LYS A 63 15.70 0.98 -15.97
C LYS A 63 15.69 0.52 -14.51
N THR A 64 15.36 1.40 -13.58
CA THR A 64 15.41 1.11 -12.13
C THR A 64 14.44 0.00 -11.73
N GLU A 65 13.20 0.03 -12.21
CA GLU A 65 12.15 -0.94 -11.86
C GLU A 65 12.24 -2.24 -12.67
N THR A 66 12.73 -2.13 -13.91
CA THR A 66 12.70 -3.22 -14.91
C THR A 66 13.20 -4.56 -14.37
N PRO A 67 14.36 -4.66 -13.67
CA PRO A 67 14.85 -5.94 -13.16
C PRO A 67 13.86 -6.64 -12.21
N ILE A 68 13.30 -5.90 -11.24
CA ILE A 68 12.41 -6.48 -10.23
C ILE A 68 11.05 -6.76 -10.82
N VAL A 69 10.48 -5.85 -11.62
CA VAL A 69 9.18 -6.07 -12.25
C VAL A 69 9.21 -7.30 -13.15
N THR A 70 10.26 -7.45 -13.96
CA THR A 70 10.43 -8.62 -14.84
C THR A 70 10.56 -9.91 -14.02
N ALA A 71 11.39 -9.90 -12.97
CA ALA A 71 11.57 -11.04 -12.09
C ALA A 71 10.26 -11.43 -11.36
N ALA A 72 9.50 -10.44 -10.87
CA ALA A 72 8.24 -10.66 -10.18
C ALA A 72 7.13 -11.17 -11.13
N ALA A 73 7.04 -10.64 -12.35
CA ALA A 73 6.07 -11.11 -13.35
C ALA A 73 6.30 -12.58 -13.69
N ARG A 74 7.56 -12.97 -13.90
CA ARG A 74 7.95 -14.37 -14.11
C ARG A 74 7.65 -15.22 -12.88
N GLU A 75 8.03 -14.76 -11.69
CA GLU A 75 7.83 -15.50 -10.44
C GLU A 75 6.36 -15.82 -10.16
N ILE A 76 5.48 -14.83 -10.37
CA ILE A 76 4.02 -15.01 -10.21
C ILE A 76 3.53 -16.10 -11.18
N LYS A 77 3.91 -16.05 -12.46
CA LYS A 77 3.47 -17.04 -13.45
C LYS A 77 4.02 -18.43 -13.17
N GLU A 78 5.34 -18.56 -13.03
CA GLU A 78 6.00 -19.86 -12.91
C GLU A 78 5.68 -20.55 -11.58
N VAL A 79 5.59 -19.80 -10.48
CA VAL A 79 5.38 -20.41 -9.16
C VAL A 79 3.91 -20.48 -8.79
N LEU A 80 3.15 -19.38 -8.85
CA LEU A 80 1.73 -19.41 -8.46
C LEU A 80 0.88 -20.09 -9.53
N GLY A 81 1.11 -19.75 -10.80
CA GLY A 81 0.39 -20.33 -11.94
C GLY A 81 0.85 -21.75 -12.25
N ASP A 82 2.02 -21.92 -12.85
CA ASP A 82 2.44 -23.19 -13.45
C ASP A 82 2.73 -24.28 -12.40
N LYS A 83 3.51 -23.95 -11.37
CA LYS A 83 3.86 -24.91 -10.32
C LYS A 83 2.69 -25.18 -9.38
N LEU A 84 2.14 -24.15 -8.75
CA LEU A 84 1.11 -24.33 -7.72
C LEU A 84 -0.30 -24.49 -8.31
N GLY A 85 -0.51 -24.17 -9.58
CA GLY A 85 -1.76 -24.42 -10.30
C GLY A 85 -2.85 -23.36 -10.07
N ALA A 86 -2.56 -22.23 -9.43
CA ALA A 86 -3.55 -21.19 -9.20
C ALA A 86 -4.02 -20.59 -10.54
N ALA A 87 -5.32 -20.31 -10.65
CA ALA A 87 -5.85 -19.55 -11.77
C ALA A 87 -5.48 -18.07 -11.60
N LEU A 88 -4.67 -17.53 -12.52
CA LEU A 88 -4.22 -16.13 -12.47
C LEU A 88 -5.14 -15.23 -13.29
N VAL A 89 -5.48 -14.08 -12.72
CA VAL A 89 -6.27 -13.03 -13.37
C VAL A 89 -5.55 -11.70 -13.15
N GLU A 90 -5.40 -10.82 -14.14
CA GLU A 90 -4.65 -9.57 -14.00
C GLU A 90 -5.51 -8.31 -14.15
N SER A 91 -5.24 -7.29 -13.34
CA SER A 91 -5.78 -5.94 -13.53
C SER A 91 -5.16 -5.25 -14.74
N SER A 92 -5.83 -4.21 -15.26
CA SER A 92 -5.31 -3.41 -16.36
C SER A 92 -4.76 -2.07 -15.87
N ASP A 93 -3.71 -1.59 -16.54
CA ASP A 93 -3.18 -0.23 -16.36
C ASP A 93 -2.67 0.28 -17.71
N PRO A 94 -2.83 1.57 -18.06
CA PRO A 94 -2.30 2.12 -19.32
C PRO A 94 -0.80 1.94 -19.55
N LEU A 95 -0.02 1.74 -18.48
CA LEU A 95 1.43 1.49 -18.54
C LEU A 95 1.78 -0.01 -18.48
N TRP A 96 0.80 -0.90 -18.47
CA TRP A 96 1.01 -2.35 -18.46
C TRP A 96 0.64 -2.97 -19.80
N GLU A 97 1.57 -3.71 -20.40
CA GLU A 97 1.26 -4.54 -21.56
C GLU A 97 0.60 -5.84 -21.09
N ARG A 98 -0.64 -6.07 -21.54
CA ARG A 98 -1.43 -7.26 -21.20
C ARG A 98 -0.67 -8.55 -21.53
N ASP A 99 -0.68 -9.49 -20.60
CA ASP A 99 -0.18 -10.84 -20.83
C ASP A 99 -1.30 -11.69 -21.47
N PRO A 100 -1.17 -12.12 -22.74
CA PRO A 100 -2.23 -12.88 -23.41
C PRO A 100 -2.47 -14.26 -22.79
N ALA A 101 -1.54 -14.77 -21.98
CA ALA A 101 -1.69 -16.04 -21.27
C ALA A 101 -2.40 -15.90 -19.92
N VAL A 102 -2.66 -14.68 -19.44
CA VAL A 102 -3.35 -14.42 -18.17
C VAL A 102 -4.74 -13.85 -18.47
N GLU A 103 -5.74 -14.34 -17.73
CA GLU A 103 -7.10 -13.83 -17.86
C GLU A 103 -7.16 -12.36 -17.40
N SER A 104 -7.86 -11.50 -18.12
CA SER A 104 -8.05 -10.11 -17.66
C SER A 104 -9.19 -10.03 -16.65
N MET A 105 -9.01 -9.19 -15.63
CA MET A 105 -10.10 -8.84 -14.73
C MET A 105 -11.25 -8.20 -15.53
N LYS A 106 -12.47 -8.68 -15.28
CA LYS A 106 -13.71 -8.07 -15.74
C LYS A 106 -13.90 -6.68 -15.12
N THR A 107 -13.66 -6.59 -13.81
CA THR A 107 -13.71 -5.33 -13.06
C THR A 107 -12.35 -5.13 -12.41
N ASP A 108 -11.55 -4.22 -12.95
CA ASP A 108 -10.24 -3.88 -12.38
C ASP A 108 -10.33 -2.72 -11.37
N PHE A 109 -9.19 -2.30 -10.81
CA PHE A 109 -9.18 -1.26 -9.80
C PHE A 109 -9.59 0.11 -10.36
N ARG A 110 -9.26 0.42 -11.62
CA ARG A 110 -9.68 1.69 -12.25
C ARG A 110 -11.20 1.76 -12.38
N SER A 111 -11.81 0.66 -12.81
CA SER A 111 -13.27 0.51 -12.93
C SER A 111 -13.93 0.62 -11.55
N ALA A 112 -13.44 -0.14 -10.56
CA ALA A 112 -13.96 -0.09 -9.20
C ALA A 112 -13.82 1.29 -8.55
N ILE A 113 -12.69 1.98 -8.75
CA ILE A 113 -12.48 3.36 -8.29
C ILE A 113 -13.49 4.30 -8.96
N ALA A 114 -13.66 4.21 -10.28
CA ALA A 114 -14.62 5.04 -11.02
C ALA A 114 -16.07 4.90 -10.50
N ARG A 115 -16.47 3.68 -10.17
CA ARG A 115 -17.79 3.37 -9.58
C ARG A 115 -17.96 3.91 -8.15
N LEU A 116 -16.89 3.92 -7.35
CA LEU A 116 -16.99 4.18 -5.90
C LEU A 116 -16.61 5.61 -5.50
N VAL A 117 -15.69 6.27 -6.21
CA VAL A 117 -15.28 7.66 -5.92
C VAL A 117 -16.46 8.62 -5.81
N PRO A 118 -17.47 8.61 -6.72
CA PRO A 118 -18.64 9.49 -6.63
C PRO A 118 -19.40 9.41 -5.29
N VAL A 119 -19.37 8.26 -4.62
CA VAL A 119 -20.13 7.98 -3.40
C VAL A 119 -19.30 8.26 -2.15
N PHE A 120 -18.03 7.86 -2.15
CA PHE A 120 -17.20 7.89 -0.94
C PHE A 120 -16.34 9.14 -0.81
N MET A 121 -15.79 9.63 -1.92
CA MET A 121 -14.83 10.74 -1.94
C MET A 121 -14.89 11.53 -3.25
N PRO A 122 -16.05 12.13 -3.61
CA PRO A 122 -16.19 12.87 -4.88
C PRO A 122 -15.21 14.04 -4.99
N GLU A 123 -14.74 14.60 -3.88
CA GLU A 123 -13.74 15.66 -3.83
C GLU A 123 -12.39 15.26 -4.45
N LEU A 124 -12.12 13.95 -4.63
CA LEU A 124 -10.92 13.47 -5.32
C LEU A 124 -10.78 14.11 -6.71
N LEU A 125 -11.85 14.12 -7.52
CA LEU A 125 -11.76 14.64 -8.89
C LEU A 125 -11.53 16.15 -8.97
N PHE A 126 -11.72 16.88 -7.86
CA PHE A 126 -11.48 18.31 -7.77
C PHE A 126 -10.08 18.67 -7.22
N ARG A 127 -9.21 17.69 -7.00
CA ARG A 127 -7.87 17.96 -6.50
C ARG A 127 -7.01 18.68 -7.54
N LEU A 128 -6.13 19.53 -7.04
CA LEU A 128 -5.10 20.20 -7.84
C LEU A 128 -3.73 19.54 -7.63
N GLY A 129 -2.93 19.51 -8.68
CA GLY A 129 -1.51 19.14 -8.62
C GLY A 129 -0.65 20.22 -7.95
N PRO A 130 0.65 19.94 -7.73
CA PRO A 130 1.60 20.90 -7.16
C PRO A 130 1.76 22.19 -7.98
N ASP A 131 1.47 22.13 -9.28
CA ASP A 131 1.44 23.25 -10.22
C ASP A 131 0.15 24.09 -10.12
N GLY A 132 -0.79 23.68 -9.25
CA GLY A 132 -2.08 24.32 -9.08
C GLY A 132 -3.09 24.04 -10.20
N GLN A 133 -2.80 23.11 -11.12
CA GLN A 133 -3.72 22.69 -12.18
C GLN A 133 -4.57 21.49 -11.75
N PRO A 134 -5.74 21.23 -12.38
CA PRO A 134 -6.54 20.04 -12.11
C PRO A 134 -5.70 18.77 -12.24
N LEU A 135 -5.72 17.94 -11.19
CA LEU A 135 -5.04 16.65 -11.20
C LEU A 135 -5.66 15.72 -12.24
N PHE A 136 -6.98 15.78 -12.42
CA PHE A 136 -7.75 15.00 -13.39
C PHE A 136 -8.20 15.90 -14.54
N GLN A 137 -7.32 16.04 -15.54
CA GLN A 137 -7.50 17.02 -16.62
C GLN A 137 -8.73 16.71 -17.49
N GLU A 138 -9.00 15.44 -17.76
CA GLU A 138 -10.15 15.00 -18.55
C GLU A 138 -11.48 15.32 -17.85
N PHE A 139 -11.51 15.22 -16.51
CA PHE A 139 -12.66 15.64 -15.72
C PHE A 139 -12.88 17.15 -15.85
N ALA A 140 -11.84 17.96 -15.62
CA ALA A 140 -11.91 19.40 -15.76
C ALA A 140 -12.28 19.84 -17.19
N ALA A 141 -11.82 19.12 -18.22
CA ALA A 141 -12.17 19.41 -19.61
C ALA A 141 -13.62 19.08 -19.96
N ALA A 142 -14.25 18.14 -19.25
CA ALA A 142 -15.61 17.70 -19.53
C ALA A 142 -16.69 18.54 -18.81
N ILE A 143 -16.37 19.05 -17.62
CA ILE A 143 -17.35 19.74 -16.78
C ILE A 143 -17.47 21.24 -17.07
N LEU A 144 -18.60 21.82 -16.69
CA LEU A 144 -18.79 23.27 -16.63
C LEU A 144 -17.79 23.95 -15.67
N PRO A 145 -17.50 25.26 -15.85
CA PRO A 145 -16.71 26.04 -14.91
C PRO A 145 -17.19 25.86 -13.47
N THR A 146 -16.33 25.28 -12.64
CA THR A 146 -16.59 24.87 -11.26
C THR A 146 -15.39 25.25 -10.38
N GLU A 147 -15.66 25.64 -9.15
CA GLU A 147 -14.62 25.97 -8.16
C GLU A 147 -14.01 24.68 -7.58
N PHE A 148 -12.70 24.48 -7.74
CA PHE A 148 -11.97 23.31 -7.22
C PHE A 148 -11.37 23.60 -5.83
N MET A 149 -11.00 24.85 -5.60
CA MET A 149 -10.52 25.40 -4.33
C MET A 149 -10.96 26.86 -4.25
N PRO A 150 -10.97 27.49 -3.05
CA PRO A 150 -11.37 28.89 -2.92
C PRO A 150 -10.66 29.83 -3.92
N GLY A 151 -11.46 30.48 -4.77
CA GLY A 151 -11.01 31.39 -5.83
C GLY A 151 -10.39 30.73 -7.07
N LYS A 152 -10.36 29.39 -7.15
CA LYS A 152 -9.77 28.63 -8.28
C LYS A 152 -10.86 27.89 -9.05
N ILE A 153 -11.27 28.49 -10.16
CA ILE A 153 -12.30 27.95 -11.06
C ILE A 153 -11.63 27.28 -12.26
N PHE A 154 -12.01 26.03 -12.52
CA PHE A 154 -11.61 25.24 -13.68
C PHE A 154 -12.85 24.62 -14.34
N GLY A 155 -12.74 24.15 -15.58
CA GLY A 155 -13.89 23.69 -16.34
C GLY A 155 -13.93 24.35 -17.70
N SER A 156 -13.91 23.56 -18.77
CA SER A 156 -14.06 24.06 -20.15
C SER A 156 -15.14 23.33 -20.94
N GLY A 157 -15.79 22.35 -20.32
CA GLY A 157 -16.82 21.53 -20.95
C GLY A 157 -18.23 22.00 -20.64
N THR A 158 -19.18 21.09 -20.83
CA THR A 158 -20.62 21.40 -20.79
C THR A 158 -21.40 20.51 -19.84
N ILE A 159 -20.76 19.52 -19.22
CA ILE A 159 -21.43 18.55 -18.34
C ILE A 159 -21.48 19.10 -16.92
N GLN A 160 -22.60 18.95 -16.22
CA GLN A 160 -22.63 19.27 -14.78
C GLN A 160 -21.72 18.26 -14.04
N PRO A 161 -20.93 18.66 -13.02
CA PRO A 161 -20.08 17.71 -12.30
C PRO A 161 -20.83 16.49 -11.75
N ILE A 162 -22.06 16.70 -11.28
CA ILE A 162 -22.91 15.60 -10.80
C ILE A 162 -23.29 14.61 -11.90
N ASP A 163 -23.59 15.10 -13.12
CA ASP A 163 -23.93 14.25 -14.26
C ASP A 163 -22.70 13.51 -14.78
N TYR A 164 -21.51 14.14 -14.71
CA TYR A 164 -20.24 13.47 -14.97
C TYR A 164 -20.04 12.30 -14.01
N PHE A 165 -20.26 12.51 -12.71
CA PHE A 165 -20.13 11.45 -11.71
C PHE A 165 -21.09 10.29 -11.92
N VAL A 166 -22.34 10.56 -12.30
CA VAL A 166 -23.31 9.50 -12.68
C VAL A 166 -22.81 8.73 -13.90
N ALA A 167 -22.37 9.43 -14.95
CA ALA A 167 -21.87 8.79 -16.15
C ALA A 167 -20.57 8.00 -15.91
N LEU A 168 -19.70 8.47 -15.01
CA LEU A 168 -18.47 7.80 -14.61
C LEU A 168 -18.78 6.51 -13.83
N ALA A 169 -19.66 6.57 -12.84
CA ALA A 169 -20.04 5.40 -12.05
C ALA A 169 -20.77 4.34 -12.87
N ASP A 170 -21.54 4.75 -13.88
CA ASP A 170 -22.20 3.84 -14.81
C ASP A 170 -21.29 3.43 -15.99
N GLU A 171 -20.01 3.82 -15.98
CA GLU A 171 -19.01 3.51 -17.02
C GLU A 171 -19.45 3.93 -18.43
N ARG A 172 -20.28 4.98 -18.54
CA ARG A 172 -20.74 5.56 -19.81
C ARG A 172 -19.75 6.54 -20.42
N ILE A 173 -18.78 6.98 -19.62
CA ILE A 173 -17.64 7.80 -20.05
C ILE A 173 -16.34 7.15 -19.58
N ALA A 174 -15.26 7.41 -20.30
CA ALA A 174 -13.95 6.94 -19.89
C ALA A 174 -13.50 7.64 -18.60
N SER A 175 -12.97 6.85 -17.66
CA SER A 175 -12.30 7.39 -16.47
C SER A 175 -11.05 8.17 -16.86
N PRO A 176 -10.70 9.27 -16.15
CA PRO A 176 -9.44 9.98 -16.36
C PRO A 176 -8.24 9.02 -16.38
N VAL A 177 -7.25 9.26 -17.25
CA VAL A 177 -6.16 8.31 -17.48
C VAL A 177 -5.35 8.04 -16.21
N ASN A 178 -5.27 9.00 -15.29
CA ASN A 178 -4.56 8.88 -14.02
C ASN A 178 -5.46 8.59 -12.82
N LEU A 179 -6.76 8.31 -13.00
CA LEU A 179 -7.64 7.82 -11.93
C LEU A 179 -7.34 6.33 -11.65
N ASN A 180 -6.38 6.09 -10.77
CA ASN A 180 -5.87 4.77 -10.43
C ASN A 180 -5.49 4.68 -8.94
N ILE A 181 -5.11 3.47 -8.50
CA ILE A 181 -4.75 3.20 -7.10
C ILE A 181 -3.67 4.15 -6.60
N ALA A 182 -2.65 4.48 -7.41
CA ALA A 182 -1.53 5.31 -6.97
C ALA A 182 -1.93 6.77 -6.75
N THR A 183 -2.72 7.34 -7.65
CA THR A 183 -3.10 8.77 -7.62
C THR A 183 -4.04 9.10 -6.45
N ILE A 184 -4.92 8.16 -6.06
CA ILE A 184 -5.91 8.42 -4.99
C ILE A 184 -5.34 8.33 -3.56
N GLN A 185 -4.06 7.98 -3.40
CA GLN A 185 -3.46 7.72 -2.08
C GLN A 185 -3.07 8.96 -1.30
N GLN A 186 -2.96 10.11 -1.99
CA GLN A 186 -2.54 11.36 -1.36
C GLN A 186 -3.54 11.72 -0.26
N GLN A 187 -3.04 11.92 0.94
CA GLN A 187 -3.83 12.24 2.13
C GLN A 187 -3.30 13.51 2.76
N GLU A 188 -4.20 14.26 3.38
CA GLU A 188 -3.77 15.25 4.37
C GLU A 188 -3.30 14.56 5.64
N LEU A 189 -2.24 15.10 6.28
CA LEU A 189 -1.72 14.51 7.51
C LEU A 189 -2.77 14.59 8.62
N ALA A 190 -3.03 13.44 9.26
CA ALA A 190 -3.89 13.37 10.44
C ALA A 190 -3.09 13.61 11.72
N MET A 191 -3.55 14.51 12.58
CA MET A 191 -2.87 14.87 13.83
C MET A 191 -3.09 13.86 14.99
N THR A 192 -3.81 12.77 14.73
CA THR A 192 -4.18 11.76 15.73
C THR A 192 -3.04 10.86 16.18
N PHE A 193 -1.87 10.89 15.52
CA PHE A 193 -0.69 10.18 16.03
C PHE A 193 -0.34 10.61 17.47
N ARG A 194 -0.45 11.92 17.76
CA ARG A 194 -0.25 12.48 19.10
C ARG A 194 -1.28 11.99 20.13
N TYR A 195 -2.47 11.59 19.69
CA TYR A 195 -3.50 11.00 20.54
C TYR A 195 -3.25 9.50 20.79
N HIS A 196 -2.97 8.74 19.73
CA HIS A 196 -2.85 7.28 19.82
C HIS A 196 -1.64 6.81 20.62
N ILE A 197 -0.51 7.53 20.57
CA ILE A 197 0.70 7.15 21.31
C ILE A 197 0.48 7.14 22.84
N PRO A 198 0.05 8.25 23.49
CA PRO A 198 -0.23 8.23 24.93
C PRO A 198 -1.36 7.27 25.31
N GLN A 199 -2.38 7.10 24.44
CA GLN A 199 -3.44 6.12 24.65
C GLN A 199 -2.88 4.70 24.76
N TYR A 200 -2.01 4.30 23.83
CA TYR A 200 -1.36 2.99 23.85
C TYR A 200 -0.43 2.84 25.06
N LEU A 201 0.45 3.83 25.29
CA LEU A 201 1.46 3.78 26.35
C LEU A 201 0.84 3.69 27.75
N SER A 202 -0.19 4.50 28.03
CA SER A 202 -0.89 4.47 29.32
C SER A 202 -1.61 3.14 29.58
N ARG A 203 -2.25 2.56 28.55
CA ARG A 203 -2.91 1.24 28.65
C ARG A 203 -1.92 0.11 28.86
N ARG A 204 -0.82 0.09 28.10
CA ARG A 204 0.25 -0.90 28.28
C ARG A 204 0.84 -0.84 29.70
N ALA A 205 1.05 0.37 30.23
CA ALA A 205 1.55 0.53 31.59
C ALA A 205 0.55 0.03 32.63
N ALA A 206 -0.77 0.22 32.42
CA ALA A 206 -1.80 -0.34 33.27
C ALA A 206 -1.80 -1.89 33.24
N ASP A 207 -1.67 -2.49 32.05
CA ASP A 207 -1.59 -3.94 31.87
C ASP A 207 -0.34 -4.51 32.57
N TRP A 208 0.81 -3.85 32.44
CA TRP A 208 2.05 -4.23 33.12
C TRP A 208 1.94 -4.13 34.64
N LYS A 209 1.30 -3.07 35.14
CA LYS A 209 1.03 -2.89 36.57
C LYS A 209 0.17 -4.02 37.13
N ALA A 210 -0.84 -4.47 36.39
CA ALA A 210 -1.66 -5.61 36.79
C ALA A 210 -0.86 -6.92 36.89
N MET A 211 0.23 -7.04 36.13
CA MET A 211 1.18 -8.16 36.19
C MET A 211 2.32 -7.94 37.20
N GLY A 212 2.29 -6.87 37.99
CA GLY A 212 3.31 -6.57 39.00
C GLY A 212 4.56 -5.85 38.49
N PHE A 213 4.56 -5.39 37.23
CA PHE A 213 5.66 -4.62 36.65
C PHE A 213 5.40 -3.11 36.73
N THR A 214 6.47 -2.32 36.88
CA THR A 214 6.40 -0.86 36.81
C THR A 214 6.83 -0.39 35.43
N GLU A 215 5.91 0.16 34.64
CA GLU A 215 6.20 0.90 33.41
C GLU A 215 5.97 2.39 33.64
N SER A 216 6.92 3.21 33.20
CA SER A 216 6.91 4.67 33.37
C SER A 216 6.82 5.44 32.05
N LEU A 217 6.97 4.76 30.91
CA LEU A 217 6.72 5.33 29.60
C LEU A 217 5.20 5.36 29.34
N VAL A 218 4.56 6.46 29.71
CA VAL A 218 3.09 6.62 29.67
C VAL A 218 2.60 7.81 28.83
N ASP A 219 3.50 8.70 28.42
CA ASP A 219 3.18 9.92 27.70
C ASP A 219 4.23 10.26 26.63
N PHE A 220 3.90 11.27 25.82
CA PHE A 220 4.74 11.72 24.70
C PHE A 220 6.03 12.42 25.17
N PRO A 221 6.03 13.29 26.20
CA PRO A 221 7.27 13.88 26.72
C PRO A 221 8.28 12.83 27.20
N THR A 222 7.83 11.81 27.92
CA THR A 222 8.70 10.71 28.37
C THR A 222 9.21 9.89 27.19
N LEU A 223 8.37 9.68 26.16
CA LEU A 223 8.80 9.06 24.90
C LEU A 223 9.93 9.85 24.25
N ASN A 224 9.78 11.17 24.11
CA ASN A 224 10.80 12.03 23.53
C ASN A 224 12.10 12.02 24.36
N GLN A 225 11.99 12.09 25.68
CA GLN A 225 13.16 12.06 26.58
C GLN A 225 13.96 10.75 26.47
N ARG A 226 13.28 9.61 26.28
CA ARG A 226 13.93 8.28 26.23
C ARG A 226 14.30 7.82 24.81
N SER A 227 13.83 8.51 23.79
CA SER A 227 14.09 8.17 22.40
C SER A 227 15.52 8.53 21.99
N LYS A 228 16.11 7.69 21.12
CA LYS A 228 17.37 7.99 20.45
C LYS A 228 17.06 8.34 19.01
N PHE A 229 17.34 9.59 18.63
CA PHE A 229 17.12 10.10 17.28
C PHE A 229 18.41 10.01 16.48
N TRP A 230 18.28 9.75 15.18
CA TRP A 230 19.43 9.68 14.28
C TRP A 230 20.02 11.06 13.98
N GLY A 231 19.18 12.10 14.06
CA GLY A 231 19.52 13.49 13.79
C GLY A 231 18.62 14.48 14.53
N ASP A 232 19.03 15.75 14.48
CA ASP A 232 18.36 16.88 15.14
C ASP A 232 16.96 17.16 14.55
N ASP A 233 16.85 16.97 13.24
CA ASP A 233 15.62 17.07 12.44
C ASP A 233 14.54 16.10 12.93
N GLN A 234 14.89 14.83 13.17
CA GLN A 234 13.97 13.83 13.70
C GLN A 234 13.53 14.18 15.12
N ARG A 235 14.47 14.61 15.97
CA ARG A 235 14.14 15.06 17.34
C ARG A 235 13.17 16.25 17.30
N ALA A 236 13.44 17.24 16.45
CA ALA A 236 12.58 18.41 16.28
C ALA A 236 11.18 18.02 15.76
N ALA A 237 11.09 17.12 14.78
CA ALA A 237 9.82 16.61 14.28
C ALA A 237 8.99 15.91 15.38
N PHE A 238 9.63 15.12 16.24
CA PHE A 238 8.97 14.49 17.40
C PHE A 238 8.57 15.51 18.48
N LYS A 239 9.33 16.62 18.62
CA LYS A 239 8.91 17.73 19.48
C LYS A 239 7.67 18.44 18.95
N ASN A 240 7.59 18.68 17.64
CA ASN A 240 6.38 19.23 17.01
C ASN A 240 5.17 18.34 17.27
N TRP A 241 5.33 17.02 17.18
CA TRP A 241 4.26 16.08 17.55
C TRP A 241 3.82 16.22 19.01
N GLU A 242 4.75 16.35 19.95
CA GLU A 242 4.46 16.54 21.37
C GLU A 242 3.56 17.76 21.62
N GLU A 243 3.77 18.83 20.85
CA GLU A 243 3.09 20.13 20.95
C GLU A 243 1.71 20.17 20.27
N VAL A 244 1.34 19.14 19.51
CA VAL A 244 -0.02 19.02 18.95
C VAL A 244 -1.04 18.90 20.09
N THR A 245 -1.97 19.85 20.15
CA THR A 245 -3.03 19.92 21.17
C THR A 245 -4.44 19.70 20.62
N ASP A 246 -4.65 19.91 19.33
CA ASP A 246 -5.91 19.67 18.62
C ASP A 246 -5.70 18.58 17.55
N PRO A 247 -6.49 17.49 17.55
CA PRO A 247 -6.37 16.44 16.54
C PRO A 247 -6.94 16.84 15.17
N ARG A 248 -7.63 18.00 15.07
CA ARG A 248 -8.14 18.55 13.81
C ARG A 248 -7.05 19.35 13.10
N ASN A 249 -7.17 19.41 11.78
CA ASN A 249 -6.41 20.39 11.00
C ASN A 249 -7.08 21.77 11.09
N PRO A 250 -6.38 22.87 10.80
CA PRO A 250 -6.96 24.20 10.78
C PRO A 250 -8.28 24.28 10.00
N LEU A 251 -9.17 25.17 10.44
CA LEU A 251 -10.45 25.37 9.76
C LEU A 251 -10.22 25.94 8.36
N GLY A 252 -10.94 25.39 7.38
CA GLY A 252 -10.76 25.74 5.96
C GLY A 252 -9.72 24.88 5.24
N GLU A 253 -8.98 24.03 5.96
CA GLU A 253 -8.09 23.03 5.39
C GLU A 253 -8.74 21.64 5.37
N ARG A 254 -8.14 20.72 4.60
CA ARG A 254 -8.54 19.30 4.57
C ARG A 254 -8.39 18.69 5.94
N GLN A 255 -9.41 17.98 6.39
CA GLN A 255 -9.40 17.32 7.69
C GLN A 255 -8.83 15.90 7.55
N GLY A 256 -7.54 15.74 7.87
CA GLY A 256 -6.81 14.48 7.66
C GLY A 256 -7.41 13.28 8.39
N VAL A 257 -8.03 13.48 9.56
CA VAL A 257 -8.73 12.39 10.29
C VAL A 257 -9.89 11.83 9.47
N THR A 258 -10.79 12.70 9.00
CA THR A 258 -11.95 12.31 8.21
C THR A 258 -11.51 11.71 6.88
N GLU A 259 -10.54 12.35 6.22
CA GLU A 259 -10.05 11.90 4.93
C GLU A 259 -9.45 10.49 5.00
N ARG A 260 -8.67 10.18 6.05
CA ARG A 260 -8.08 8.86 6.25
C ARG A 260 -9.15 7.78 6.46
N ILE A 261 -10.25 8.10 7.14
CA ILE A 261 -11.38 7.17 7.32
C ILE A 261 -12.11 6.96 6.00
N MET A 262 -12.41 8.02 5.25
CA MET A 262 -13.10 7.92 3.95
C MET A 262 -12.27 7.14 2.93
N LEU A 263 -10.96 7.41 2.86
CA LEU A 263 -10.06 6.68 1.96
C LEU A 263 -9.97 5.20 2.34
N ARG A 264 -9.94 4.88 3.64
CA ARG A 264 -9.97 3.50 4.11
C ARG A 264 -11.21 2.76 3.64
N GLU A 265 -12.39 3.38 3.78
CA GLU A 265 -13.65 2.78 3.34
C GLU A 265 -13.73 2.65 1.81
N LEU A 266 -13.26 3.66 1.08
CA LEU A 266 -13.16 3.61 -0.38
C LEU A 266 -12.27 2.45 -0.84
N LEU A 267 -11.01 2.40 -0.39
CA LEU A 267 -10.04 1.39 -0.83
C LEU A 267 -10.46 -0.02 -0.43
N ARG A 268 -11.01 -0.20 0.78
CA ARG A 268 -11.56 -1.50 1.19
C ARG A 268 -12.63 -1.96 0.22
N ARG A 269 -13.57 -1.09 -0.16
CA ARG A 269 -14.65 -1.44 -1.09
C ARG A 269 -14.16 -1.65 -2.52
N VAL A 270 -13.15 -0.92 -2.97
CA VAL A 270 -12.48 -1.14 -4.25
C VAL A 270 -11.92 -2.57 -4.29
N ASP A 271 -11.13 -2.96 -3.30
CA ASP A 271 -10.57 -4.32 -3.22
C ASP A 271 -11.69 -5.37 -3.17
N MET A 272 -12.76 -5.15 -2.39
CA MET A 272 -13.86 -6.13 -2.28
C MET A 272 -14.62 -6.26 -3.59
N MET A 273 -14.87 -5.15 -4.30
CA MET A 273 -15.53 -5.18 -5.61
C MET A 273 -14.69 -5.96 -6.63
N VAL A 274 -13.38 -5.72 -6.67
CA VAL A 274 -12.46 -6.45 -7.55
C VAL A 274 -12.44 -7.95 -7.20
N LEU A 275 -12.33 -8.31 -5.91
CA LEU A 275 -12.35 -9.71 -5.49
C LEU A 275 -13.67 -10.40 -5.87
N LEU A 276 -14.81 -9.79 -5.54
CA LEU A 276 -16.13 -10.39 -5.72
C LEU A 276 -16.55 -10.48 -7.20
N GLU A 277 -16.37 -9.43 -8.00
CA GLU A 277 -16.83 -9.41 -9.40
C GLU A 277 -15.97 -10.25 -10.34
N ASN A 278 -14.74 -10.59 -9.92
CA ASN A 278 -13.84 -11.49 -10.65
C ASN A 278 -13.77 -12.91 -10.05
N HIS A 279 -14.53 -13.17 -8.98
CA HIS A 279 -14.52 -14.44 -8.23
C HIS A 279 -13.13 -14.85 -7.75
N LEU A 280 -12.37 -13.91 -7.20
CA LEU A 280 -11.01 -14.14 -6.71
C LEU A 280 -11.04 -14.55 -5.23
N ASP A 281 -10.11 -15.41 -4.85
CA ASP A 281 -9.88 -15.78 -3.44
C ASP A 281 -8.87 -14.85 -2.76
N ALA A 282 -7.97 -14.26 -3.54
CA ALA A 282 -6.91 -13.38 -3.04
C ALA A 282 -6.39 -12.45 -4.15
N LEU A 283 -5.65 -11.43 -3.72
CA LEU A 283 -4.85 -10.56 -4.57
C LEU A 283 -3.36 -10.79 -4.29
N VAL A 284 -2.53 -10.66 -5.31
CA VAL A 284 -1.08 -10.62 -5.23
C VAL A 284 -0.56 -9.33 -5.88
N ARG A 285 0.38 -8.66 -5.23
CA ARG A 285 1.09 -7.51 -5.78
C ARG A 285 2.59 -7.62 -5.55
N LEU A 286 3.35 -6.86 -6.33
CA LEU A 286 4.75 -6.60 -6.02
C LEU A 286 4.83 -5.66 -4.81
N HIS A 287 5.69 -5.96 -3.84
CA HIS A 287 5.83 -5.13 -2.65
C HIS A 287 6.33 -3.72 -3.00
N THR A 288 7.43 -3.66 -3.73
CA THR A 288 8.05 -2.46 -4.30
C THR A 288 8.78 -2.85 -5.58
N PRO A 289 8.73 -2.03 -6.64
CA PRO A 289 9.51 -2.27 -7.85
C PRO A 289 10.97 -1.83 -7.71
N PHE A 290 11.36 -1.24 -6.59
CA PHE A 290 12.70 -0.72 -6.37
C PHE A 290 13.56 -1.69 -5.56
N PRO A 291 14.86 -1.84 -5.89
CA PRO A 291 15.78 -2.50 -5.00
C PRO A 291 15.93 -1.71 -3.68
N PRO A 292 16.36 -2.36 -2.58
CA PRO A 292 16.77 -1.66 -1.38
C PRO A 292 17.77 -0.54 -1.69
N ALA A 293 17.47 0.67 -1.24
CA ALA A 293 18.26 1.85 -1.58
C ALA A 293 19.65 1.85 -0.92
N LYS A 294 20.62 2.47 -1.60
CA LYS A 294 21.95 2.74 -1.05
C LYS A 294 21.84 3.71 0.14
N ILE A 295 22.47 3.35 1.26
CA ILE A 295 22.56 4.21 2.44
C ILE A 295 23.32 5.49 2.05
N GLY A 296 22.71 6.65 2.32
CA GLY A 296 23.27 7.96 1.94
C GLY A 296 23.15 8.30 0.45
N GLY A 297 22.52 7.44 -0.36
CA GLY A 297 22.21 7.72 -1.76
C GLY A 297 20.93 8.58 -1.91
N PRO A 298 20.64 9.03 -3.14
CA PRO A 298 19.40 9.73 -3.45
C PRO A 298 18.17 8.82 -3.32
N SER A 299 17.00 9.44 -3.06
CA SER A 299 15.70 8.75 -3.18
C SER A 299 15.44 8.34 -4.63
N GLN A 300 14.42 7.51 -4.87
CA GLN A 300 13.98 7.25 -6.24
C GLN A 300 13.50 8.54 -6.92
N HIS A 301 13.78 8.66 -8.22
CA HIS A 301 13.46 9.86 -8.98
C HIS A 301 11.94 10.11 -9.04
N GLY A 302 11.53 11.37 -8.94
CA GLY A 302 10.13 11.79 -9.05
C GLY A 302 9.24 11.42 -7.86
N ILE A 303 9.78 10.80 -6.81
CA ILE A 303 9.06 10.48 -5.58
C ILE A 303 9.88 10.84 -4.33
N SER A 304 9.20 11.16 -3.24
CA SER A 304 9.84 11.58 -1.98
C SER A 304 10.44 10.43 -1.16
N GLY A 305 10.39 9.18 -1.65
CA GLY A 305 10.81 7.99 -0.92
C GLY A 305 11.18 6.83 -1.83
N ASN A 306 11.18 5.60 -1.28
CA ASN A 306 11.52 4.37 -2.01
C ASN A 306 10.32 3.43 -2.14
N LEU A 307 9.11 4.00 -2.14
CA LEU A 307 7.84 3.29 -2.33
C LEU A 307 6.98 4.08 -3.30
N ARG A 308 6.37 3.38 -4.26
CA ARG A 308 5.33 3.98 -5.07
C ARG A 308 4.07 4.19 -4.24
N LEU A 309 3.27 5.19 -4.62
CA LEU A 309 2.05 5.48 -3.90
C LEU A 309 1.08 4.28 -3.85
N GLU A 310 1.05 3.45 -4.91
CA GLU A 310 0.26 2.21 -4.92
C GLU A 310 0.53 1.31 -3.71
N SER A 311 1.77 1.26 -3.20
CA SER A 311 2.15 0.42 -2.07
C SER A 311 1.43 0.78 -0.78
N PHE A 312 0.83 1.97 -0.69
CA PHE A 312 -0.01 2.38 0.43
C PHE A 312 -1.44 1.82 0.38
N ASN A 313 -1.87 1.17 -0.71
CA ASN A 313 -3.23 0.65 -0.87
C ASN A 313 -3.65 -0.25 0.30
N GLY A 314 -2.93 -1.36 0.53
CA GLY A 314 -3.23 -2.30 1.62
C GLY A 314 -3.24 -1.65 3.00
N PRO A 315 -2.18 -0.93 3.40
CA PRO A 315 -2.13 -0.21 4.67
C PRO A 315 -3.29 0.78 4.86
N ASN A 316 -3.65 1.53 3.81
CA ASN A 316 -4.72 2.52 3.87
C ASN A 316 -6.11 1.88 3.90
N ALA A 317 -6.34 0.81 3.12
CA ALA A 317 -7.55 -0.01 3.15
C ALA A 317 -7.77 -0.71 4.50
N GLY A 318 -6.69 -0.87 5.29
CA GLY A 318 -6.74 -1.54 6.58
C GLY A 318 -6.97 -3.04 6.44
N LEU A 319 -6.37 -3.64 5.43
CA LEU A 319 -6.46 -5.06 5.13
C LEU A 319 -5.24 -5.80 5.67
N THR A 320 -5.43 -7.07 6.01
CA THR A 320 -4.33 -7.96 6.38
C THR A 320 -3.50 -8.28 5.13
N GLU A 321 -2.19 -8.09 5.23
CA GLU A 321 -1.23 -8.41 4.18
C GLU A 321 -0.23 -9.46 4.67
N VAL A 322 0.16 -10.40 3.80
CA VAL A 322 1.32 -11.27 4.04
C VAL A 322 2.40 -10.98 2.98
N LEU A 323 3.52 -10.44 3.45
CA LEU A 323 4.72 -10.17 2.67
C LEU A 323 5.64 -11.40 2.67
N ILE A 324 6.06 -11.89 1.50
CA ILE A 324 6.92 -13.08 1.38
C ILE A 324 8.08 -12.82 0.41
N PRO A 325 9.33 -13.20 0.75
CA PRO A 325 10.46 -13.15 -0.17
C PRO A 325 10.16 -13.91 -1.47
N ALA A 326 10.40 -13.26 -2.59
CA ALA A 326 10.01 -13.78 -3.91
C ALA A 326 11.18 -14.04 -4.86
N GLY A 327 12.35 -13.54 -4.52
CA GLY A 327 13.57 -13.78 -5.27
C GLY A 327 14.54 -12.64 -5.10
N TYR A 328 15.50 -12.59 -6.02
CA TYR A 328 16.56 -11.60 -6.02
C TYR A 328 16.83 -11.10 -7.44
N VAL A 329 17.44 -9.93 -7.52
CA VAL A 329 18.00 -9.36 -8.75
C VAL A 329 19.48 -9.04 -8.56
N THR A 330 20.29 -9.33 -9.56
CA THR A 330 21.74 -9.05 -9.56
C THR A 330 22.11 -7.82 -10.37
N THR A 331 21.14 -7.17 -11.02
CA THR A 331 21.37 -5.92 -11.76
C THR A 331 20.49 -4.84 -11.17
N VAL A 332 21.10 -3.71 -10.81
CA VAL A 332 20.39 -2.54 -10.28
C VAL A 332 20.85 -1.27 -10.97
N TYR A 333 19.94 -0.30 -11.05
CA TYR A 333 20.19 1.04 -11.60
C TYR A 333 19.85 2.05 -10.52
N ASP A 334 20.82 2.33 -9.65
CA ASP A 334 20.63 3.25 -8.53
C ASP A 334 20.56 4.70 -9.01
N PRO A 335 19.62 5.51 -8.51
CA PRO A 335 19.60 6.94 -8.81
C PRO A 335 20.91 7.60 -8.37
N VAL A 336 21.23 8.73 -9.01
CA VAL A 336 22.41 9.55 -8.70
C VAL A 336 22.00 10.97 -8.32
N PHE A 337 22.84 11.63 -7.53
CA PHE A 337 22.66 13.04 -7.22
C PHE A 337 23.17 13.88 -8.38
N GLU A 338 22.36 14.84 -8.82
CA GLU A 338 22.76 15.88 -9.77
C GLU A 338 22.57 17.25 -9.11
N LEU A 339 23.53 18.14 -9.26
CA LEU A 339 23.41 19.50 -8.74
C LEU A 339 22.38 20.28 -9.58
N GLY A 340 21.35 20.81 -8.94
CA GLY A 340 20.30 21.59 -9.60
C GLY A 340 20.88 22.80 -10.34
N SER A 341 20.19 23.25 -11.39
CA SER A 341 20.65 24.36 -12.24
C SER A 341 20.85 25.68 -11.48
N ASP A 342 20.17 25.85 -10.35
CA ASP A 342 20.32 27.01 -9.46
C ASP A 342 21.50 26.88 -8.48
N VAL A 343 22.17 25.73 -8.45
CA VAL A 343 23.31 25.40 -7.59
C VAL A 343 22.95 25.46 -6.09
N ARG A 344 21.67 25.26 -5.74
CA ARG A 344 21.21 25.32 -4.34
C ARG A 344 20.87 23.98 -3.72
N SER A 345 20.65 22.96 -4.55
CA SER A 345 20.20 21.66 -4.07
C SER A 345 20.69 20.53 -4.97
N TYR A 346 20.82 19.34 -4.39
CA TYR A 346 21.01 18.12 -5.17
C TYR A 346 19.65 17.49 -5.46
N LEU A 347 19.44 17.14 -6.72
CA LEU A 347 18.27 16.45 -7.23
C LEU A 347 18.59 14.96 -7.36
N SER A 348 17.59 14.11 -7.13
CA SER A 348 17.66 12.71 -7.55
C SER A 348 17.35 12.62 -9.03
N VAL A 349 18.21 11.96 -9.81
CA VAL A 349 17.98 11.68 -11.24
C VAL A 349 18.13 10.17 -11.51
N PRO A 350 17.37 9.61 -12.47
CA PRO A 350 17.49 8.20 -12.82
C PRO A 350 18.86 7.91 -13.43
N SER A 351 19.34 6.68 -13.28
CA SER A 351 20.61 6.23 -13.82
C SER A 351 20.41 5.14 -14.87
N ASP A 352 21.19 5.22 -15.94
CA ASP A 352 21.30 4.16 -16.94
C ASP A 352 22.50 3.23 -16.70
N VAL A 353 23.27 3.48 -15.63
CA VAL A 353 24.49 2.73 -15.30
C VAL A 353 24.11 1.51 -14.46
N ALA A 354 24.27 0.33 -15.06
CA ALA A 354 24.00 -0.92 -14.37
C ALA A 354 25.09 -1.21 -13.33
N THR A 355 24.68 -1.53 -12.10
CA THR A 355 25.55 -2.10 -11.07
C THR A 355 25.25 -3.59 -10.95
N THR A 356 26.28 -4.43 -11.09
CA THR A 356 26.17 -5.88 -10.84
C THR A 356 26.35 -6.16 -9.35
N ILE A 357 25.37 -6.83 -8.74
CA ILE A 357 25.38 -7.29 -7.36
C ILE A 357 25.71 -8.78 -7.34
N PRO A 358 26.73 -9.23 -6.57
CA PRO A 358 27.04 -10.65 -6.43
C PRO A 358 25.85 -11.46 -5.91
N GLU A 359 25.80 -12.74 -6.28
CA GLU A 359 24.80 -13.68 -5.78
C GLU A 359 24.75 -13.70 -4.23
N PRO A 360 23.55 -13.78 -3.62
CA PRO A 360 22.25 -14.00 -4.27
C PRO A 360 21.64 -12.76 -4.92
N GLY A 361 22.25 -11.57 -4.83
CA GLY A 361 21.66 -10.31 -5.30
C GLY A 361 20.85 -9.57 -4.23
N LEU A 362 20.03 -8.60 -4.66
CA LEU A 362 19.13 -7.85 -3.78
C LEU A 362 17.72 -8.44 -3.79
N PRO A 363 17.08 -8.62 -2.61
CA PRO A 363 15.80 -9.29 -2.52
C PRO A 363 14.63 -8.41 -2.99
N PHE A 364 13.60 -9.06 -3.53
CA PHE A 364 12.26 -8.49 -3.68
C PHE A 364 11.22 -9.43 -3.06
N SER A 365 9.98 -8.94 -2.91
CA SER A 365 8.92 -9.67 -2.21
C SER A 365 7.57 -9.46 -2.88
N LEU A 366 6.72 -10.47 -2.77
CA LEU A 366 5.31 -10.39 -3.12
C LEU A 366 4.49 -10.13 -1.87
N VAL A 367 3.35 -9.46 -2.05
CA VAL A 367 2.37 -9.21 -1.00
C VAL A 367 1.06 -9.86 -1.39
N PHE A 368 0.56 -10.73 -0.54
CA PHE A 368 -0.75 -11.35 -0.69
C PHE A 368 -1.77 -10.63 0.20
N ARG A 369 -3.00 -10.50 -0.30
CA ARG A 369 -4.15 -9.92 0.41
C ARG A 369 -5.41 -10.71 0.12
N ALA A 370 -6.37 -10.67 1.03
CA ALA A 370 -7.69 -11.28 0.84
C ALA A 370 -8.76 -10.41 1.51
N ASP A 371 -10.02 -10.82 1.41
CA ASP A 371 -11.12 -10.15 2.11
C ASP A 371 -10.88 -10.10 3.64
N PRO A 372 -11.39 -9.07 4.34
CA PRO A 372 -11.41 -9.08 5.80
C PRO A 372 -12.01 -10.37 6.35
N GLY A 373 -11.27 -11.08 7.19
CA GLY A 373 -11.70 -12.38 7.75
C GLY A 373 -11.38 -13.59 6.88
N LYS A 374 -10.61 -13.44 5.80
CA LYS A 374 -10.10 -14.52 4.94
C LYS A 374 -8.60 -14.74 5.12
N GLU A 375 -8.06 -14.42 6.30
CA GLU A 375 -6.66 -14.68 6.63
C GLU A 375 -6.31 -16.17 6.53
N ASP A 376 -7.27 -17.08 6.62
CA ASP A 376 -7.06 -18.51 6.41
C ASP A 376 -6.62 -18.82 4.97
N ILE A 377 -7.30 -18.23 3.98
CA ILE A 377 -6.93 -18.34 2.56
C ILE A 377 -5.57 -17.69 2.33
N LEU A 378 -5.38 -16.50 2.89
CA LEU A 378 -4.13 -15.76 2.77
C LEU A 378 -2.93 -16.57 3.29
N LEU A 379 -3.03 -17.17 4.47
CA LEU A 379 -1.97 -18.00 5.07
C LEU A 379 -1.75 -19.32 4.32
N LYS A 380 -2.80 -19.92 3.75
CA LYS A 380 -2.68 -21.10 2.88
C LYS A 380 -1.87 -20.77 1.62
N ILE A 381 -2.23 -19.72 0.90
CA ILE A 381 -1.52 -19.28 -0.31
C ILE A 381 -0.07 -18.94 0.03
N ALA A 382 0.13 -18.15 1.08
CA ALA A 382 1.43 -17.74 1.55
C ALA A 382 2.36 -18.91 1.88
N SER A 383 1.87 -19.86 2.69
CA SER A 383 2.66 -21.03 3.09
C SER A 383 2.93 -21.99 1.93
N ALA A 384 1.97 -22.16 1.00
CA ALA A 384 2.17 -22.94 -0.21
C ALA A 384 3.26 -22.32 -1.10
N TYR A 385 3.19 -21.00 -1.30
CA TYR A 385 4.18 -20.25 -2.05
C TYR A 385 5.58 -20.36 -1.43
N GLU A 386 5.72 -20.08 -0.13
CA GLU A 386 6.99 -20.18 0.59
C GLU A 386 7.60 -21.59 0.49
N ALA A 387 6.79 -22.63 0.72
CA ALA A 387 7.23 -24.02 0.66
C ALA A 387 7.69 -24.44 -0.75
N ALA A 388 7.07 -23.87 -1.79
CA ALA A 388 7.36 -24.17 -3.18
C ALA A 388 8.56 -23.40 -3.72
N SER A 389 8.70 -22.13 -3.35
CA SER A 389 9.68 -21.20 -3.91
C SER A 389 11.02 -21.26 -3.16
N ARG A 390 10.98 -21.44 -1.84
CA ARG A 390 12.16 -21.50 -0.94
C ARG A 390 13.16 -20.37 -1.20
N ARG A 391 12.65 -19.16 -1.47
CA ARG A 391 13.46 -18.01 -1.90
C ARG A 391 14.33 -17.42 -0.80
N ARG A 392 14.11 -17.75 0.46
CA ARG A 392 14.89 -17.19 1.57
C ARG A 392 16.26 -17.84 1.66
N VAL A 393 17.32 -17.04 1.50
CA VAL A 393 18.72 -17.47 1.67
C VAL A 393 19.37 -16.68 2.82
N PRO A 394 20.16 -17.31 3.70
CA PRO A 394 20.95 -16.60 4.71
C PRO A 394 21.93 -15.61 4.04
N PRO A 395 22.04 -14.36 4.53
CA PRO A 395 23.01 -13.41 4.01
C PRO A 395 24.45 -13.94 4.13
N PRO A 396 25.24 -14.05 3.04
CA PRO A 396 26.56 -14.68 3.09
C PRO A 396 27.55 -14.02 4.05
N ALA A 397 27.42 -12.70 4.26
CA ALA A 397 28.28 -11.93 5.16
C ALA A 397 27.95 -12.12 6.67
N PHE A 398 26.82 -12.76 6.99
CA PHE A 398 26.33 -12.95 8.35
C PHE A 398 26.11 -14.44 8.62
N GLY A 399 27.19 -15.20 8.54
CA GLY A 399 27.21 -16.62 8.88
C GLY A 399 26.79 -16.87 10.34
N PRO A 400 26.54 -18.15 10.69
CA PRO A 400 26.22 -18.50 12.07
C PRO A 400 27.30 -17.98 13.03
N LEU A 401 26.86 -17.48 14.20
CA LEU A 401 27.78 -17.07 15.25
C LEU A 401 28.63 -18.29 15.65
N VAL A 402 29.95 -18.08 15.78
CA VAL A 402 30.84 -19.10 16.33
C VAL A 402 30.49 -19.25 17.80
N GLY A 403 30.05 -20.45 18.18
CA GLY A 403 29.66 -20.81 19.55
C GLY A 403 30.84 -21.01 20.49
#